data_AF-O17613-F1
#
_entry.id   AF-O17613-F1
#
_cell.length_a   1.000
_cell.length_b   1.000
_cell.length_c   1.000
_cell.angle_alpha   90.00
_cell.angle_beta   90.00
_cell.angle_gamma   90.00
#
_symmetry.space_group_name_H-M   'P 1'
#
loop_
_entity.id
_entity.type
_entity.pdbx_description
1 polymer ?
#
loop_
_entity_poly.entity_id
_entity_poly.type
_entity_poly.pdbx_seq_one_letter_code
_entity_poly.pdbx_strand_id
1 'polypeptide(L)'
;MHWRLTVLFFASAQLSEGCLPMVPPEEPVTPVPVCPAGWFQFQRATGLWCYIFATPGAGWTTPQAACQANYGANLNGFESAAERTQFIQDMLASNLAPYTFVHIGAMRQCAPCTVNDPFVWLNGVSNDNTFANDYDSLYDLTGDCLSMDLGNNGQYNDITCDAETAYSCGKPAA
;
A
#
# COMPACT_ATOMS: atom_id res chain seq x y z
N MET A 1 1.80 -101.42 -0.55
CA MET A 1 2.39 -100.30 0.23
C MET A 1 2.06 -99.02 -0.50
N HIS A 2 1.34 -98.12 0.18
CA HIS A 2 0.68 -96.93 -0.36
C HIS A 2 1.67 -95.77 -0.51
N TRP A 3 1.85 -95.22 -1.72
CA TRP A 3 2.43 -93.89 -1.92
C TRP A 3 1.38 -93.00 -2.58
N ARG A 4 0.81 -92.08 -1.80
CA ARG A 4 -0.06 -90.99 -2.30
C ARG A 4 0.85 -89.80 -2.60
N LEU A 5 0.90 -89.38 -3.87
CA LEU A 5 1.49 -88.11 -4.27
C LEU A 5 0.57 -86.97 -3.80
N THR A 6 1.10 -86.11 -2.94
CA THR A 6 0.47 -84.84 -2.55
C THR A 6 0.86 -83.78 -3.58
N VAL A 7 -0.13 -83.26 -4.31
CA VAL A 7 0.02 -82.12 -5.22
C VAL A 7 -0.02 -80.84 -4.39
N LEU A 8 1.11 -80.13 -4.33
CA LEU A 8 1.21 -78.81 -3.73
C LEU A 8 0.72 -77.76 -4.74
N PHE A 9 -0.43 -77.14 -4.44
CA PHE A 9 -0.90 -75.95 -5.13
C PHE A 9 -0.09 -74.75 -4.64
N PHE A 10 0.75 -74.18 -5.51
CA PHE A 10 1.32 -72.86 -5.31
C PHE A 10 0.22 -71.82 -5.56
N ALA A 11 -0.25 -71.17 -4.51
CA ALA A 11 -1.05 -69.96 -4.61
C ALA A 11 -0.11 -68.79 -4.94
N SER A 12 -0.12 -68.37 -6.21
CA SER A 12 0.58 -67.17 -6.68
C SER A 12 -0.16 -65.94 -6.15
N ALA A 13 0.41 -65.24 -5.17
CA ALA A 13 -0.05 -63.91 -4.79
C ALA A 13 0.26 -62.94 -5.95
N GLN A 14 -0.79 -62.48 -6.64
CA GLN A 14 -0.69 -61.42 -7.64
C GLN A 14 -0.38 -60.10 -6.93
N LEU A 15 0.86 -59.63 -7.07
CA LEU A 15 1.22 -58.25 -6.77
C LEU A 15 0.58 -57.38 -7.87
N SER A 16 -0.54 -56.74 -7.56
CA SER A 16 -1.07 -55.68 -8.40
C SER A 16 -0.16 -54.46 -8.23
N GLU A 17 0.72 -54.22 -9.20
CA GLU A 17 1.39 -52.96 -9.41
C GLU A 17 0.34 -51.90 -9.76
N GLY A 18 -0.36 -51.41 -8.74
CA GLY A 18 -1.24 -50.26 -8.88
C GLY A 18 -0.39 -49.06 -9.25
N CYS A 19 -0.68 -48.44 -10.39
CA CYS A 19 -0.18 -47.11 -10.73
C CYS A 19 -0.51 -46.16 -9.58
N LEU A 20 0.49 -45.79 -8.78
CA LEU A 20 0.36 -44.65 -7.87
C LEU A 20 0.02 -43.43 -8.73
N PRO A 21 -1.11 -42.75 -8.51
CA PRO A 21 -1.40 -41.52 -9.23
C PRO A 21 -0.25 -40.54 -8.93
N MET A 22 0.46 -40.11 -9.96
CA MET A 22 1.43 -39.02 -9.81
C MET A 22 0.65 -37.79 -9.38
N VAL A 23 0.79 -37.38 -8.12
CA VAL A 23 0.31 -36.08 -7.67
C VAL A 23 1.13 -35.05 -8.45
N PRO A 24 0.50 -34.17 -9.25
CA PRO A 24 1.22 -33.10 -9.93
C PRO A 24 2.07 -32.32 -8.90
N PRO A 25 3.26 -31.84 -9.26
CA PRO A 25 4.05 -31.00 -8.37
C PRO A 25 3.15 -29.87 -7.86
N GLU A 26 3.02 -29.73 -6.54
CA GLU A 26 2.28 -28.63 -5.94
C GLU A 26 2.93 -27.33 -6.44
N GLU A 27 2.21 -26.59 -7.29
CA GLU A 27 2.71 -25.31 -7.77
C GLU A 27 2.98 -24.44 -6.54
N PRO A 28 4.16 -23.81 -6.44
CA PRO A 28 4.48 -22.98 -5.29
C PRO A 28 3.41 -21.89 -5.16
N VAL A 29 2.62 -21.98 -4.09
CA VAL A 29 1.58 -21.00 -3.79
C VAL A 29 2.28 -19.69 -3.47
N THR A 30 2.25 -18.76 -4.42
CA THR A 30 2.75 -17.40 -4.20
C THR A 30 1.96 -16.79 -3.04
N PRO A 31 2.60 -16.29 -1.97
CA PRO A 31 1.89 -15.66 -0.87
C PRO A 31 0.99 -14.53 -1.38
N VAL A 32 -0.24 -14.47 -0.90
CA VAL A 32 -1.15 -13.37 -1.24
C VAL A 32 -0.61 -12.09 -0.60
N PRO A 33 -0.40 -11.00 -1.37
CA PRO A 33 0.10 -9.75 -0.83
C PRO A 33 -0.84 -9.22 0.26
N VAL A 34 -0.29 -8.82 1.40
CA VAL A 34 -1.04 -8.30 2.54
C VAL A 34 -0.41 -7.02 3.09
N CYS A 35 -1.26 -6.09 3.52
CA CYS A 35 -0.79 -4.89 4.20
C CYS A 35 -0.31 -5.20 5.62
N PRO A 36 0.69 -4.47 6.14
CA PRO A 36 1.11 -4.64 7.52
C PRO A 36 -0.03 -4.36 8.50
N ALA A 37 0.01 -4.96 9.68
CA ALA A 37 -1.01 -4.75 10.69
C ALA A 37 -1.18 -3.25 11.03
N GLY A 38 -2.43 -2.79 11.08
CA GLY A 38 -2.79 -1.39 11.35
C GLY A 38 -2.70 -0.46 10.13
N TRP A 39 -2.37 -0.98 8.95
CA TRP A 39 -2.42 -0.21 7.71
C TRP A 39 -3.79 -0.32 7.05
N PHE A 40 -4.18 0.75 6.39
CA PHE A 40 -5.29 0.77 5.44
C PHE A 40 -4.82 0.18 4.10
N GLN A 41 -5.79 -0.21 3.26
CA GLN A 41 -5.51 -0.85 1.99
C GLN A 41 -6.42 -0.34 0.88
N PHE A 42 -5.88 -0.26 -0.34
CA PHE A 42 -6.63 0.03 -1.54
C PHE A 42 -6.15 -0.86 -2.69
N GLN A 43 -7.08 -1.45 -3.44
CA GLN A 43 -6.74 -2.27 -4.60
C GLN A 43 -6.49 -1.38 -5.82
N ARG A 44 -5.22 -1.20 -6.20
CA ARG A 44 -4.85 -0.54 -7.46
C ARG A 44 -4.82 -1.56 -8.61
N ALA A 45 -4.74 -1.04 -9.84
CA ALA A 45 -4.53 -1.87 -11.03
C ALA A 45 -3.17 -2.60 -11.00
N THR A 46 -2.18 -2.00 -10.33
CA THR A 46 -0.81 -2.52 -10.19
C THR A 46 -0.62 -3.48 -9.02
N GLY A 47 -1.60 -3.58 -8.11
CA GLY A 47 -1.52 -4.43 -6.93
C GLY A 47 -2.18 -3.81 -5.70
N LEU A 48 -2.09 -4.50 -4.58
CA LEU A 48 -2.58 -3.99 -3.29
C LEU A 48 -1.64 -2.87 -2.82
N TRP A 49 -2.21 -1.69 -2.56
CA TRP A 49 -1.51 -0.55 -2.00
C TRP A 49 -1.86 -0.40 -0.53
N CYS A 50 -0.86 -0.14 0.30
CA CYS A 50 -0.99 -0.01 1.74
C CYS A 50 -0.63 1.40 2.15
N TYR A 51 -1.44 2.03 3.00
CA TYR A 51 -1.13 3.32 3.59
C TYR A 51 -1.44 3.39 5.09
N ILE A 52 -0.79 4.31 5.79
CA ILE A 52 -1.00 4.58 7.20
C ILE A 52 -0.98 6.09 7.44
N PHE A 53 -1.72 6.55 8.44
CA PHE A 53 -1.61 7.90 8.97
C PHE A 53 -0.71 7.88 10.20
N ALA A 54 0.22 8.82 10.27
CA ALA A 54 1.16 8.95 11.38
C ALA A 54 1.25 10.41 11.81
N THR A 55 1.77 10.60 13.01
CA THR A 55 1.97 11.92 13.61
C THR A 55 3.45 12.13 13.90
N PRO A 56 3.93 13.38 13.85
CA PRO A 56 5.28 13.74 14.27
C PRO A 56 5.62 13.15 15.64
N GLY A 57 6.80 12.52 15.71
CA GLY A 57 7.36 11.96 16.93
C GLY A 57 8.66 12.64 17.32
N ALA A 58 9.32 12.16 18.37
CA ALA A 58 10.62 12.65 18.77
C ALA A 58 11.66 12.49 17.64
N GLY A 59 12.42 13.54 17.35
CA GLY A 59 13.42 13.53 16.27
C GLY A 59 12.84 13.73 14.86
N TRP A 60 11.63 14.29 14.77
CA TRP A 60 11.01 14.67 13.50
C TRP A 60 11.93 15.59 12.66
N THR A 61 11.91 15.39 11.33
CA THR A 61 12.71 16.17 10.37
C THR A 61 11.85 16.63 9.21
N THR A 62 11.42 15.70 8.37
CA THR A 62 10.43 15.92 7.32
C THR A 62 9.48 14.72 7.25
N PRO A 63 8.25 14.90 6.78
CA PRO A 63 7.29 13.81 6.64
C PRO A 63 7.81 12.67 5.74
N GLN A 64 8.49 13.02 4.64
CA GLN A 64 9.08 12.02 3.73
C GLN A 64 10.19 11.21 4.40
N ALA A 65 11.09 11.87 5.14
CA ALA A 65 12.15 11.18 5.88
C ALA A 65 11.56 10.26 6.97
N ALA A 66 10.49 10.71 7.65
CA ALA A 66 9.78 9.90 8.64
C ALA A 66 9.14 8.65 8.03
N CYS A 67 8.55 8.76 6.82
CA CYS A 67 8.00 7.59 6.12
C CYS A 67 9.07 6.54 5.78
N GLN A 68 10.22 7.00 5.33
CA GLN A 68 11.33 6.10 4.98
C GLN A 68 11.93 5.44 6.21
N ALA A 69 12.22 6.24 7.25
CA ALA A 69 12.89 5.76 8.46
C ALA A 69 12.03 4.78 9.28
N ASN A 70 10.73 5.06 9.42
CA ASN A 70 9.87 4.29 10.33
C ASN A 70 9.15 3.12 9.64
N TYR A 71 8.92 3.21 8.32
CA TYR A 71 8.02 2.28 7.62
C TYR A 71 8.58 1.67 6.34
N GLY A 72 9.76 2.12 5.88
CA GLY A 72 10.28 1.75 4.56
C GLY A 72 9.29 2.11 3.45
N ALA A 73 8.65 3.28 3.57
CA ALA A 73 7.60 3.77 2.69
C ALA A 73 7.92 5.21 2.22
N ASN A 74 7.09 5.74 1.32
CA ASN A 74 7.16 7.14 0.89
C ASN A 74 5.87 7.87 1.31
N LEU A 75 5.86 9.21 1.25
CA LEU A 75 4.60 9.94 1.42
C LEU A 75 3.56 9.48 0.39
N ASN A 76 2.33 9.27 0.85
CA ASN A 76 1.29 8.62 0.06
C ASN A 76 0.84 9.45 -1.15
N GLY A 77 0.25 8.79 -2.16
CA GLY A 77 -0.39 9.46 -3.31
C GLY A 77 -1.51 8.61 -3.88
N PHE A 78 -2.12 9.04 -4.99
CA PHE A 78 -3.32 8.40 -5.55
C PHE A 78 -3.19 8.10 -7.04
N GLU A 79 -3.72 6.96 -7.46
CA GLU A 79 -3.88 6.53 -8.86
C GLU A 79 -5.35 6.58 -9.33
N SER A 80 -6.29 6.93 -8.44
CA SER A 80 -7.69 7.12 -8.82
C SER A 80 -8.45 8.04 -7.87
N ALA A 81 -9.57 8.60 -8.35
CA ALA A 81 -10.50 9.36 -7.51
C ALA A 81 -11.16 8.49 -6.43
N ALA A 82 -11.37 7.19 -6.70
CA ALA A 82 -11.90 6.24 -5.72
C ALA A 82 -10.92 6.02 -4.56
N GLU A 83 -9.61 5.92 -4.87
CA GLU A 83 -8.55 5.83 -3.86
C GLU A 83 -8.50 7.08 -2.99
N ARG A 84 -8.52 8.27 -3.60
CA ARG A 84 -8.59 9.53 -2.86
C ARG A 84 -9.82 9.63 -1.96
N THR A 85 -10.98 9.21 -2.46
CA THR A 85 -12.24 9.24 -1.69
C THR A 85 -12.17 8.33 -0.47
N GLN A 86 -11.69 7.09 -0.64
CA GLN A 86 -11.50 6.16 0.48
C GLN A 86 -10.48 6.70 1.48
N PHE A 87 -9.36 7.24 0.99
CA PHE A 87 -8.34 7.85 1.82
C PHE A 87 -8.90 8.97 2.69
N ILE A 88 -9.70 9.88 2.12
CA ILE A 88 -10.32 10.98 2.88
C ILE A 88 -11.25 10.43 3.98
N GLN A 89 -12.04 9.39 3.69
CA GLN A 89 -12.91 8.77 4.69
C GLN A 89 -12.10 8.16 5.85
N ASP A 90 -11.02 7.44 5.53
CA ASP A 90 -10.14 6.84 6.53
C ASP A 90 -9.39 7.89 7.34
N MET A 91 -8.97 8.97 6.68
CA MET A 91 -8.29 10.11 7.28
C MET A 91 -9.19 10.81 8.30
N LEU A 92 -10.44 11.13 7.91
CA LEU A 92 -11.39 11.82 8.79
C LEU A 92 -11.88 10.92 9.94
N ALA A 93 -11.85 9.60 9.75
CA ALA A 93 -12.09 8.63 10.82
C ALA A 93 -10.87 8.43 11.75
N SER A 94 -9.68 8.85 11.31
CA SER A 94 -8.45 8.75 12.11
C SER A 94 -8.38 9.92 13.09
N ASN A 95 -8.22 9.63 14.38
CA ASN A 95 -8.02 10.67 15.39
C ASN A 95 -6.61 11.25 15.27
N LEU A 96 -6.46 12.28 14.44
CA LEU A 96 -5.18 12.96 14.14
C LEU A 96 -5.01 14.28 14.90
N ALA A 97 -5.78 14.52 15.97
CA ALA A 97 -5.61 15.70 16.80
C ALA A 97 -4.19 15.75 17.42
N PRO A 98 -3.59 16.94 17.59
CA PRO A 98 -4.15 18.28 17.34
C PRO A 98 -3.88 18.81 15.92
N TYR A 99 -3.46 17.97 14.98
CA TYR A 99 -3.03 18.41 13.66
C TYR A 99 -4.23 18.81 12.78
N THR A 100 -3.99 19.80 11.91
CA THR A 100 -4.99 20.32 10.96
C THR A 100 -4.77 19.79 9.55
N PHE A 101 -3.56 19.33 9.24
CA PHE A 101 -3.19 18.89 7.90
C PHE A 101 -2.63 17.47 7.91
N VAL A 102 -2.79 16.78 6.78
CA VAL A 102 -2.08 15.53 6.48
C VAL A 102 -1.22 15.73 5.25
N HIS A 103 0.09 15.71 5.43
CA HIS A 103 1.03 15.74 4.30
C HIS A 103 0.90 14.48 3.44
N ILE A 104 0.88 14.70 2.12
CA ILE A 104 0.92 13.67 1.08
C ILE A 104 2.08 13.95 0.11
N GLY A 105 2.34 13.01 -0.80
CA GLY A 105 3.61 12.90 -1.52
C GLY A 105 3.76 13.76 -2.76
N ALA A 106 2.92 14.78 -2.94
CA ALA A 106 3.05 15.70 -4.07
C ALA A 106 3.69 17.02 -3.66
N MET A 107 4.51 17.58 -4.55
CA MET A 107 5.16 18.86 -4.35
C MET A 107 5.18 19.64 -5.66
N ARG A 108 5.08 20.98 -5.59
CA ARG A 108 5.37 21.83 -6.75
C ARG A 108 6.85 21.74 -7.09
N GLN A 109 7.18 21.69 -8.38
CA GLN A 109 8.57 21.65 -8.87
C GLN A 109 8.92 22.95 -9.59
N CYS A 110 8.96 24.05 -8.84
CA CYS A 110 9.24 25.40 -9.35
C CYS A 110 10.10 26.21 -8.37
N ALA A 111 10.68 27.31 -8.85
CA ALA A 111 11.44 28.26 -8.03
C ALA A 111 11.54 29.63 -8.74
N PRO A 112 10.80 30.67 -8.29
CA PRO A 112 9.68 30.62 -7.33
C PRO A 112 8.45 29.95 -7.94
N CYS A 113 7.54 29.48 -7.09
CA CYS A 113 6.25 28.95 -7.50
C CYS A 113 5.17 30.04 -7.54
N THR A 114 4.16 29.80 -8.37
CA THR A 114 2.90 30.55 -8.47
C THR A 114 1.74 29.63 -8.08
N VAL A 115 0.60 30.21 -7.72
CA VAL A 115 -0.56 29.44 -7.21
C VAL A 115 -1.08 28.40 -8.21
N ASN A 116 -0.77 28.56 -9.50
CA ASN A 116 -1.20 27.69 -10.59
C ASN A 116 -0.16 26.62 -10.98
N ASP A 117 1.05 26.65 -10.41
CA ASP A 117 2.05 25.64 -10.75
C ASP A 117 1.63 24.24 -10.26
N PRO A 118 1.69 23.21 -11.10
CA PRO A 118 1.12 21.92 -10.74
C PRO A 118 1.95 21.20 -9.67
N PHE A 119 1.26 20.42 -8.85
CA PHE A 119 1.86 19.44 -7.98
C PHE A 119 2.25 18.18 -8.76
N VAL A 120 3.38 17.60 -8.38
CA VAL A 120 3.90 16.36 -8.99
C VAL A 120 4.08 15.32 -7.89
N TRP A 121 3.55 14.12 -8.10
CA TRP A 121 3.80 12.99 -7.21
C TRP A 121 5.28 12.64 -7.20
N LEU A 122 5.85 12.48 -6.02
CA LEU A 122 7.25 12.13 -5.84
C LEU A 122 7.42 10.63 -5.59
N ASN A 123 8.65 10.13 -5.75
CA ASN A 123 9.03 8.77 -5.33
C ASN A 123 8.20 7.63 -5.95
N GLY A 124 7.59 7.86 -7.11
CA GLY A 124 6.83 6.84 -7.84
C GLY A 124 5.54 6.37 -7.15
N VAL A 125 5.01 7.13 -6.20
CA VAL A 125 3.78 6.73 -5.47
C VAL A 125 2.52 6.82 -6.34
N SER A 126 2.59 7.55 -7.44
CA SER A 126 1.64 7.54 -8.53
C SER A 126 2.34 8.05 -9.79
N ASN A 127 1.88 7.58 -10.95
CA ASN A 127 2.37 8.02 -12.26
C ASN A 127 1.41 9.01 -12.94
N ASP A 128 0.26 9.30 -12.32
CA ASP A 128 -0.74 10.21 -12.85
C ASP A 128 -0.87 11.45 -11.97
N ASN A 129 -0.19 12.53 -12.39
CA ASN A 129 -0.22 13.82 -11.70
C ASN A 129 -1.60 14.49 -11.76
N THR A 130 -2.53 14.01 -12.58
CA THR A 130 -3.90 14.53 -12.58
C THR A 130 -4.50 14.44 -11.18
N PHE A 131 -4.27 13.33 -10.46
CA PHE A 131 -4.83 13.15 -9.11
C PHE A 131 -4.19 14.03 -8.03
N ALA A 132 -3.05 14.66 -8.30
CA ALA A 132 -2.47 15.67 -7.42
C ALA A 132 -3.08 17.07 -7.63
N ASN A 133 -3.85 17.27 -8.71
CA ASN A 133 -4.26 18.59 -9.18
C ASN A 133 -5.76 18.72 -9.52
N ASP A 134 -6.52 17.61 -9.55
CA ASP A 134 -7.92 17.56 -10.00
C ASP A 134 -8.94 17.67 -8.87
N TYR A 135 -8.50 17.96 -7.64
CA TYR A 135 -9.37 18.00 -6.47
C TYR A 135 -9.54 19.42 -5.95
N ASP A 136 -10.66 19.63 -5.24
CA ASP A 136 -10.98 20.90 -4.61
C ASP A 136 -9.81 21.36 -3.74
N SER A 137 -9.38 22.59 -3.97
CA SER A 137 -8.16 23.15 -3.41
C SER A 137 -8.38 24.50 -2.73
N LEU A 138 -7.55 24.76 -1.73
CA LEU A 138 -7.54 25.97 -0.91
C LEU A 138 -6.22 26.75 -1.06
N TYR A 139 -5.54 26.60 -2.20
CA TYR A 139 -4.17 27.05 -2.36
C TYR A 139 -4.01 28.56 -2.17
N ASP A 140 -3.02 28.95 -1.38
CA ASP A 140 -2.71 30.34 -1.03
C ASP A 140 -1.22 30.70 -1.08
N LEU A 141 -0.38 29.79 -1.61
CA LEU A 141 1.08 29.93 -1.69
C LEU A 141 1.79 29.98 -0.33
N THR A 142 1.20 29.40 0.73
CA THR A 142 1.92 29.26 2.01
C THR A 142 3.00 28.17 1.99
N GLY A 143 3.04 27.31 0.96
CA GLY A 143 4.21 26.51 0.65
C GLY A 143 4.06 25.68 -0.63
N ASP A 144 4.99 24.74 -0.82
CA ASP A 144 5.10 23.97 -2.07
C ASP A 144 4.73 22.49 -1.90
N CYS A 145 4.38 22.04 -0.69
CA CYS A 145 4.02 20.65 -0.41
C CYS A 145 2.52 20.46 -0.27
N LEU A 146 2.00 19.44 -0.95
CA LEU A 146 0.58 19.13 -0.94
C LEU A 146 0.18 18.47 0.38
N SER A 147 -0.92 18.96 0.94
CA SER A 147 -1.55 18.41 2.12
C SER A 147 -3.05 18.35 1.97
N MET A 148 -3.69 17.48 2.75
CA MET A 148 -5.13 17.50 2.93
C MET A 148 -5.50 18.24 4.21
N ASP A 149 -6.48 19.13 4.10
CA ASP A 149 -7.01 19.91 5.22
C ASP A 149 -8.12 19.12 5.93
N LEU A 150 -7.86 18.74 7.19
CA LEU A 150 -8.81 17.98 8.02
C LEU A 150 -10.05 18.81 8.38
N GLY A 151 -9.91 20.12 8.53
CA GLY A 151 -11.01 21.03 8.85
C GLY A 151 -11.92 21.32 7.67
N ASN A 152 -11.39 21.19 6.44
CA ASN A 152 -12.10 21.40 5.19
C ASN A 152 -12.37 20.09 4.44
N ASN A 153 -12.70 19.02 5.17
CA ASN A 153 -13.16 17.74 4.61
C ASN A 153 -12.17 17.09 3.61
N GLY A 154 -10.87 17.24 3.85
CA GLY A 154 -9.82 16.64 3.03
C GLY A 154 -9.52 17.39 1.73
N GLN A 155 -9.98 18.63 1.57
CA GLN A 155 -9.58 19.49 0.47
C GLN A 155 -8.05 19.64 0.41
N TYR A 156 -7.52 19.78 -0.80
CA TYR A 156 -6.10 20.01 -1.00
C TYR A 156 -5.70 21.42 -0.53
N ASN A 157 -4.53 21.51 0.08
CA ASN A 157 -3.92 22.77 0.46
C ASN A 157 -2.40 22.70 0.28
N ASP A 158 -1.76 23.83 0.09
CA ASP A 158 -0.33 23.97 -0.10
C ASP A 158 0.30 24.57 1.15
N ILE A 159 1.15 23.81 1.84
CA ILE A 159 1.81 24.26 3.08
C ILE A 159 3.32 24.03 2.97
N THR A 160 4.08 24.59 3.92
CA THR A 160 5.54 24.40 3.93
C THR A 160 5.89 22.92 4.09
N CYS A 161 6.92 22.47 3.38
CA CYS A 161 7.33 21.07 3.37
C CYS A 161 7.90 20.55 4.69
N ASP A 162 8.21 21.48 5.60
CA ASP A 162 8.68 21.28 6.95
C ASP A 162 7.61 21.63 8.00
N ALA A 163 6.32 21.65 7.62
CA ALA A 163 5.26 21.78 8.59
C ALA A 163 5.22 20.54 9.51
N GLU A 164 5.28 20.76 10.82
CA GLU A 164 5.08 19.71 11.82
C GLU A 164 3.59 19.36 11.93
N THR A 165 3.14 18.50 11.02
CA THR A 165 1.75 18.05 10.92
C THR A 165 1.66 16.54 10.72
N ALA A 166 0.46 15.98 10.85
CA ALA A 166 0.23 14.58 10.51
C ALA A 166 0.63 14.31 9.05
N TYR A 167 0.93 13.06 8.73
CA TYR A 167 1.37 12.67 7.41
C TYR A 167 0.91 11.26 7.07
N SER A 168 0.76 10.96 5.79
CA SER A 168 0.47 9.61 5.35
C SER A 168 1.63 8.99 4.59
N CYS A 169 1.97 7.76 4.95
CA CYS A 169 2.96 6.96 4.25
C CYS A 169 2.26 5.85 3.45
N GLY A 170 2.75 5.58 2.24
CA GLY A 170 2.22 4.55 1.35
C GLY A 170 3.31 3.68 0.72
N LYS A 171 3.00 2.42 0.47
CA LYS A 171 3.84 1.46 -0.26
C LYS A 171 3.00 0.31 -0.87
N PRO A 172 3.52 -0.40 -1.88
CA PRO A 172 2.92 -1.66 -2.32
C PRO A 172 2.92 -2.69 -1.19
N ALA A 173 1.93 -3.59 -1.18
CA ALA A 173 1.94 -4.77 -0.32
C ALA A 173 3.13 -5.67 -0.66
N ALA A 174 3.70 -6.30 0.38
CA ALA A 174 4.80 -7.25 0.26
C ALA A 174 4.31 -8.67 0.00
#